data_AF-A0A436C7L9-F1
#
_entry.id   AF-A0A436C7L9-F1
#
_cell.length_a   1.000
_cell.length_b   1.000
_cell.length_c   1.000
_cell.angle_alpha   90.00
_cell.angle_beta   90.00
_cell.angle_gamma   90.00
#
_symmetry.space_group_name_H-M   'P 1'
#
loop_
_entity.id
_entity.type
_entity.pdbx_description
1 polymer ?
#
loop_
_entity_poly.entity_id
_entity_poly.type
_entity_poly.pdbx_seq_one_letter_code
_entity_poly.pdbx_strand_id
1 'polypeptide(L)'
;MTTKFDELLGRFHAYLATVDHVLMRDAVARIGWDMPARTLEPRPLACLRHLDRAAELAPPDAKPLVQLLAGRRNDFRWGQTYG
;
A
#
# COMPACT_ATOMS: atom_id res chain seq x y z
N MET A 1 3.03 -16.82 10.81
CA MET A 1 4.08 -15.90 10.30
C MET A 1 3.40 -14.74 9.62
N THR A 2 3.73 -13.51 9.99
CA THR A 2 3.23 -12.29 9.32
C THR A 2 3.96 -12.12 7.99
N THR A 3 3.22 -11.99 6.89
CA THR A 3 3.77 -11.75 5.55
C THR A 3 3.97 -10.25 5.28
N LYS A 4 4.71 -9.93 4.22
CA LYS A 4 4.81 -8.54 3.72
C LYS A 4 3.45 -7.93 3.38
N PHE A 5 2.47 -8.76 3.00
CA PHE A 5 1.11 -8.31 2.67
C PHE A 5 0.30 -8.04 3.94
N ASP A 6 0.46 -8.83 4.99
CA ASP A 6 -0.18 -8.56 6.29
C ASP A 6 0.31 -7.23 6.87
N GLU A 7 1.61 -6.97 6.77
CA GLU A 7 2.20 -5.71 7.21
C GLU A 7 1.69 -4.51 6.37
N LEU A 8 1.63 -4.67 5.04
CA LEU A 8 1.11 -3.65 4.14
C LEU A 8 -0.37 -3.36 4.43
N LEU A 9 -1.18 -4.40 4.60
CA LEU A 9 -2.59 -4.30 4.90
C LEU A 9 -2.83 -3.63 6.25
N GLY A 10 -2.07 -4.01 7.29
CA GLY A 10 -2.14 -3.38 8.61
C GLY A 10 -1.83 -1.88 8.58
N ARG A 11 -0.77 -1.46 7.87
CA ARG A 11 -0.45 -0.02 7.71
C ARG A 11 -1.50 0.72 6.88
N PHE A 12 -2.10 0.04 5.90
CA PHE A 12 -3.19 0.62 5.11
C PHE A 12 -4.45 0.84 5.97
N HIS A 13 -4.83 -0.13 6.81
CA HIS A 13 -5.91 0.05 7.78
C HIS A 13 -5.65 1.21 8.74
N ALA A 14 -4.42 1.30 9.28
CA ALA A 14 -4.04 2.39 10.17
C ALA A 14 -4.17 3.76 9.47
N TYR A 15 -3.74 3.87 8.21
CA TYR A 15 -3.90 5.09 7.42
C TYR A 15 -5.37 5.42 7.15
N LEU A 16 -6.20 4.45 6.74
CA LEU A 16 -7.62 4.67 6.50
C LEU A 16 -8.37 5.16 7.76
N ALA A 17 -7.94 4.72 8.94
CA ALA A 17 -8.51 5.16 10.21
C ALA A 17 -8.26 6.65 10.52
N THR A 18 -7.24 7.28 9.92
CA THR A 18 -6.98 8.72 10.10
C THR A 18 -7.76 9.61 9.13
N VAL A 19 -8.35 9.03 8.09
CA VAL A 19 -9.08 9.80 7.06
C VAL A 19 -10.51 10.07 7.52
N ASP A 20 -10.76 11.29 8.02
CA ASP A 20 -12.11 11.74 8.38
C ASP A 20 -12.87 12.28 7.15
N HIS A 21 -13.33 11.36 6.30
CA HIS A 21 -14.13 11.71 5.13
C HIS A 21 -15.27 10.70 4.93
N VAL A 22 -16.51 11.20 4.84
CA VAL A 22 -17.72 10.34 4.77
C VAL A 22 -17.68 9.35 3.61
N LEU A 23 -17.31 9.80 2.41
CA LEU A 23 -17.20 8.92 1.23
C LEU A 23 -16.11 7.86 1.39
N MET A 24 -15.05 8.16 2.15
CA MET A 24 -14.00 7.18 2.42
C MET A 24 -14.51 6.10 3.37
N ARG A 25 -15.24 6.49 4.43
CA ARG A 25 -15.86 5.53 5.35
C ARG A 25 -16.81 4.58 4.64
N ASP A 26 -17.67 5.10 3.78
CA ASP A 26 -18.63 4.29 3.01
C ASP A 26 -17.91 3.33 2.05
N ALA A 27 -16.85 3.80 1.38
CA ALA A 27 -16.03 2.95 0.50
C ALA A 27 -15.33 1.84 1.29
N VAL A 28 -14.72 2.18 2.43
CA VAL A 28 -14.01 1.23 3.31
C VAL A 28 -14.95 0.17 3.89
N ALA A 29 -16.19 0.56 4.25
CA ALA A 29 -17.20 -0.36 4.77
C ALA A 29 -17.66 -1.41 3.75
N ARG A 30 -17.50 -1.15 2.45
CA ARG A 30 -17.89 -2.07 1.36
C ARG A 30 -16.78 -3.04 0.97
N ILE A 31 -15.57 -2.88 1.48
CA ILE A 31 -14.46 -3.78 1.19
C ILE A 31 -14.67 -5.08 1.97
N GLY A 32 -14.74 -6.21 1.26
CA GLY A 32 -14.67 -7.53 1.87
C GLY A 32 -13.23 -7.80 2.30
N TRP A 33 -12.89 -7.57 3.56
CA TRP A 33 -11.52 -7.72 4.08
C TRP A 33 -11.08 -9.19 4.22
N ASP A 34 -12.01 -10.12 4.08
CA ASP A 34 -11.82 -11.58 4.10
C ASP A 34 -11.28 -12.16 2.78
N MET A 35 -10.59 -11.34 1.98
CA MET A 35 -10.03 -11.77 0.70
C MET A 35 -8.96 -12.85 0.90
N PRO A 36 -9.00 -13.95 0.14
CA PRO A 36 -7.98 -14.98 0.24
C PRO A 36 -6.62 -14.44 -0.20
N ALA A 37 -5.58 -14.80 0.56
CA ALA A 37 -4.21 -14.51 0.18
C ALA A 37 -3.86 -15.16 -1.16
N ARG A 38 -3.05 -14.48 -1.97
CA ARG A 38 -2.56 -14.98 -3.26
C ARG A 38 -1.06 -14.88 -3.32
N THR A 39 -0.41 -15.90 -3.86
CA THR A 39 1.01 -15.86 -4.18
C THR A 39 1.22 -15.01 -5.43
N LEU A 40 2.04 -13.97 -5.32
CA LEU A 40 2.36 -13.06 -6.42
C LEU A 40 3.87 -12.96 -6.58
N GLU A 41 4.37 -13.39 -7.73
CA GLU A 41 5.78 -13.18 -8.08
C GLU A 41 6.08 -11.68 -8.23
N PRO A 42 7.19 -11.19 -7.65
CA PRO A 42 7.59 -9.80 -7.77
C PRO A 42 7.77 -9.36 -9.23
N ARG A 43 7.39 -8.11 -9.51
CA ARG A 43 7.57 -7.47 -10.82
C ARG A 43 7.94 -6.00 -10.60
N PRO A 44 9.24 -5.69 -10.39
CA PRO A 44 9.68 -4.31 -10.22
C PRO A 44 9.59 -3.53 -11.53
N LEU A 45 9.39 -2.21 -11.42
CA LEU A 45 9.41 -1.27 -12.53
C LEU A 45 10.48 -0.21 -12.28
N ALA A 46 11.06 0.34 -13.36
CA ALA A 46 12.11 1.35 -13.25
C ALA A 46 11.64 2.65 -12.56
N CYS A 47 10.36 2.99 -12.69
CA CYS A 47 9.76 4.18 -12.08
C CYS A 47 9.61 4.08 -10.56
N LEU A 48 9.77 2.89 -9.96
CA LEU A 48 9.62 2.70 -8.51
C LEU A 48 10.66 3.45 -7.68
N ARG A 49 11.78 3.88 -8.28
CA ARG A 49 12.74 4.80 -7.65
C ARG A 49 12.09 6.10 -7.17
N HIS A 50 10.98 6.52 -7.78
CA HIS A 50 10.29 7.75 -7.39
C HIS A 50 9.50 7.59 -6.07
N LEU A 51 9.32 6.37 -5.58
CA LEU A 51 8.73 6.13 -4.26
C LEU A 51 9.59 6.66 -3.11
N ASP A 52 10.93 6.73 -3.30
CA ASP A 52 11.83 7.30 -2.29
C ASP A 52 11.47 8.79 -2.04
N ARG A 53 11.26 9.55 -3.13
CA ARG A 53 10.80 10.94 -3.04
C ARG A 53 9.37 11.06 -2.51
N ALA A 54 8.48 10.16 -2.89
CA ALA A 54 7.11 10.14 -2.34
C ALA A 54 7.13 9.90 -0.82
N ALA A 55 8.01 9.02 -0.34
CA ALA A 55 8.19 8.76 1.09
C ALA A 55 8.69 10.00 1.83
N GLU A 56 9.53 10.84 1.23
CA GLU A 56 9.95 12.12 1.81
C GLU A 56 8.79 13.12 1.94
N LEU A 57 7.92 13.18 0.93
CA LEU A 57 6.85 14.17 0.83
C LEU A 57 5.55 13.76 1.54
N ALA A 58 5.38 12.49 1.89
CA ALA A 58 4.15 11.99 2.48
C ALA A 58 3.83 12.71 3.80
N PRO A 59 2.54 13.04 4.06
CA PRO A 59 2.10 13.59 5.34
C PRO A 59 2.33 12.58 6.47
N PRO A 60 2.39 13.04 7.74
CA PRO A 60 2.69 12.18 8.89
C PRO A 60 1.87 10.88 8.94
N ASP A 61 0.56 10.98 8.72
CA ASP A 61 -0.35 9.83 8.80
C ASP A 61 -0.11 8.78 7.71
N ALA A 62 0.30 9.22 6.51
CA ALA A 62 0.60 8.32 5.39
C ALA A 62 2.06 7.83 5.39
N LYS A 63 2.94 8.53 6.13
CA LYS A 63 4.40 8.29 6.14
C LYS A 63 4.77 6.82 6.35
N PRO A 64 4.21 6.10 7.34
CA PRO A 64 4.59 4.72 7.60
C PRO A 64 4.22 3.78 6.45
N LEU A 65 3.10 4.03 5.78
CA LEU A 65 2.64 3.24 4.63
C LEU A 65 3.53 3.48 3.41
N VAL A 66 3.82 4.75 3.09
CA VAL A 66 4.64 5.10 1.92
C VAL A 66 6.09 4.65 2.10
N GLN A 67 6.64 4.74 3.31
CA GLN A 67 7.98 4.22 3.61
C GLN A 67 8.07 2.69 3.44
N LEU A 68 7.02 1.94 3.82
CA LEU A 68 6.98 0.49 3.57
C LEU A 68 7.03 0.19 2.07
N LEU A 69 6.21 0.89 1.29
CA LEU A 69 6.14 0.73 -0.16
C LEU A 69 7.49 1.07 -0.82
N ALA A 70 8.15 2.15 -0.40
CA ALA A 70 9.47 2.52 -0.91
C ALA A 70 10.53 1.47 -0.55
N GLY A 71 10.57 1.02 0.72
CA GLY A 71 11.55 0.06 1.22
C GLY A 71 11.40 -1.36 0.64
N ARG A 72 10.18 -1.78 0.34
CA ARG A 72 9.87 -3.12 -0.23
C ARG A 72 9.41 -3.08 -1.69
N ARG A 73 9.69 -1.98 -2.40
CA ARG A 73 9.21 -1.76 -3.78
C ARG A 73 9.49 -2.92 -4.73
N ASN A 74 10.63 -3.58 -4.57
CA ASN A 74 11.05 -4.68 -5.45
C ASN A 74 10.39 -6.02 -5.10
N ASP A 75 9.71 -6.11 -3.97
CA ASP A 75 9.08 -7.35 -3.49
C ASP A 75 7.63 -7.48 -3.96
N PHE A 76 7.03 -6.41 -4.50
CA PHE A 76 5.64 -6.38 -4.95
C PHE A 76 5.51 -6.64 -6.44
N ARG A 77 4.31 -7.07 -6.85
CA ARG A 77 3.95 -7.26 -8.26
C ARG A 77 3.28 -6.01 -8.79
N TRP A 78 4.04 -5.13 -9.45
CA TRP A 78 3.52 -3.89 -10.02
C TRP A 78 2.93 -4.13 -11.42
N GLY A 79 1.81 -3.47 -11.69
CA GLY A 79 1.19 -3.42 -13.01
C GLY A 79 1.64 -2.20 -13.80
N GLN A 80 1.75 -2.35 -15.11
CA GLN A 80 1.89 -1.23 -16.06
C GLN A 80 0.83 -1.46 -17.14
N THR A 81 -0.27 -0.72 -17.06
CA THR A 81 -1.43 -0.89 -17.95
C THR A 81 -1.15 -0.40 -19.37
N TYR A 82 -0.30 0.63 -19.50
CA TYR A 82 0.07 1.25 -20.76
C TYR A 82 1.58 1.05 -21.00
N GLY A 83 1.94 -0.20 -21.27
CA GLY A 83 3.32 -0.63 -21.56
C GLY A 83 3.60 -0.72 -23.05
#